data_AF-A0A7G9P305-F1
#
_entry.id   AF-A0A7G9P305-F1
#
_cell.length_a   1.000
_cell.length_b   1.000
_cell.length_c   1.000
_cell.angle_alpha   90.00
_cell.angle_beta   90.00
_cell.angle_gamma   90.00
#
_symmetry.space_group_name_H-M   'P 1'
#
loop_
_entity.id
_entity.type
_entity.pdbx_description
1 polymer ?
#
loop_
_entity_poly.entity_id
_entity_poly.type
_entity_poly.pdbx_seq_one_letter_code
_entity_poly.pdbx_strand_id
1 'polypeptide(L)'
;MQSNSDSHNAKDPSPNSKPAELVLVKKHQRWVFRYRPGEEASVLRWLADTARDPSCDFDWFDAAVLSHQMGSQMHQQLKDMMPG
;
A
#
# COMPACT_ATOMS: atom_id res chain seq x y z
N MET A 1 -34.21 12.75 27.03
CA MET A 1 -33.63 11.41 26.92
C MET A 1 -32.59 11.46 25.81
N GLN A 2 -31.31 11.38 26.18
CA GLN A 2 -30.17 11.29 25.26
C GLN A 2 -30.07 9.85 24.77
N SER A 3 -29.81 9.61 23.48
CA SER A 3 -29.28 8.33 23.00
C SER A 3 -28.29 8.64 21.88
N ASN A 4 -27.01 8.44 22.23
CA ASN A 4 -25.85 8.61 21.39
C ASN A 4 -25.67 7.38 20.48
N SER A 5 -25.03 7.65 19.34
CA SER A 5 -23.97 6.84 18.71
C SER A 5 -24.24 5.35 18.50
N ASP A 6 -24.32 4.93 17.23
CA ASP A 6 -23.28 4.03 16.74
C ASP A 6 -23.21 3.92 15.21
N SER A 7 -21.97 3.68 14.77
CA SER A 7 -21.63 2.91 13.56
C SER A 7 -21.91 3.55 12.19
N HIS A 8 -20.91 4.27 11.69
CA HIS A 8 -19.96 3.77 10.68
C HIS A 8 -19.15 4.97 10.18
N ASN A 9 -18.06 5.30 10.89
CA ASN A 9 -17.03 6.16 10.33
C ASN A 9 -16.32 5.35 9.24
N ALA A 10 -16.93 5.29 8.05
CA ALA A 10 -16.20 5.11 6.82
C ALA A 10 -15.26 6.31 6.76
N LYS A 11 -14.04 6.10 7.26
CA LYS A 11 -12.93 7.03 7.13
C LYS A 11 -12.61 7.07 5.65
N ASP A 12 -13.43 7.79 4.88
CA ASP A 12 -13.16 8.08 3.48
C ASP A 12 -11.76 8.68 3.46
N PRO A 13 -10.81 8.10 2.71
CA PRO A 13 -9.50 8.70 2.57
C PRO A 13 -9.74 10.08 2.00
N SER A 14 -9.30 11.11 2.72
CA SER A 14 -9.43 12.51 2.30
C SER A 14 -9.10 12.62 0.80
N PRO A 15 -9.92 13.30 -0.02
CA PRO A 15 -9.80 13.32 -1.47
C PRO A 15 -8.48 13.93 -2.01
N ASN A 16 -7.58 14.34 -1.12
CA ASN A 16 -6.28 14.94 -1.43
C ASN A 16 -5.09 14.01 -1.15
N SER A 17 -5.33 12.72 -0.89
CA SER A 17 -4.26 11.75 -0.66
C SER A 17 -3.63 11.38 -2.00
N LYS A 18 -2.37 11.76 -2.22
CA LYS A 18 -1.67 11.55 -3.50
C LYS A 18 -1.55 10.04 -3.78
N PRO A 19 -1.83 9.57 -5.01
CA PRO A 19 -1.64 8.17 -5.36
C PRO A 19 -0.16 7.78 -5.18
N ALA A 20 0.06 6.57 -4.66
CA ALA A 20 1.38 6.02 -4.43
C ALA A 20 1.70 4.95 -5.48
N GLU A 21 2.99 4.78 -5.75
CA GLU A 21 3.51 3.80 -6.69
C GLU A 21 4.66 3.02 -6.06
N LEU A 22 4.63 1.70 -6.24
CA LEU A 22 5.76 0.81 -5.98
C LEU A 22 6.30 0.31 -7.31
N VAL A 23 7.61 0.32 -7.43
CA VAL A 23 8.31 -0.12 -8.65
C VAL A 23 9.35 -1.14 -8.26
N LEU A 24 9.25 -2.32 -8.88
CA LEU A 24 10.28 -3.35 -8.82
C LEU A 24 10.82 -3.59 -10.22
N VAL A 25 12.13 -3.48 -10.38
CA VAL A 25 12.82 -3.82 -11.62
C VAL A 25 13.63 -5.08 -11.35
N LYS A 26 13.31 -6.16 -12.07
CA LYS A 26 13.98 -7.46 -11.93
C LYS A 26 14.29 -8.02 -13.31
N LYS A 27 15.55 -8.40 -13.54
CA LYS A 27 16.06 -8.87 -14.85
C LYS A 27 15.65 -7.93 -15.98
N HIS A 28 14.66 -8.31 -16.79
CA HIS A 28 14.14 -7.54 -17.94
C HIS A 28 12.66 -7.14 -17.77
N GLN A 29 12.09 -7.27 -16.57
CA GLN A 29 10.70 -6.95 -16.28
C GLN A 29 10.62 -5.84 -15.23
N ARG A 30 9.68 -4.92 -15.46
CA ARG A 30 9.35 -3.84 -14.53
C ARG A 30 7.92 -4.05 -14.05
N TRP A 31 7.79 -4.26 -12.75
CA TRP A 31 6.50 -4.36 -12.07
C TRP A 31 6.17 -3.00 -11.47
N VAL A 32 4.97 -2.50 -11.78
CA VAL A 32 4.49 -1.20 -11.33
C VAL A 32 3.15 -1.38 -10.65
N PHE A 33 3.10 -1.10 -9.35
CA PHE A 33 1.90 -1.19 -8.53
C PHE A 33 1.46 0.22 -8.14
N ARG A 34 0.30 0.63 -8.64
CA ARG A 34 -0.30 1.92 -8.30
C ARG A 34 -1.48 1.68 -7.40
N TYR A 35 -1.55 2.45 -6.33
CA TYR A 35 -2.62 2.33 -5.35
C TYR A 35 -2.91 3.68 -4.73
N ARG A 36 -4.14 3.81 -4.21
CA ARG A 36 -4.55 4.98 -3.45
C ARG A 36 -4.26 4.73 -1.97
N PRO A 37 -3.99 5.80 -1.20
CA PRO A 37 -3.89 5.67 0.24
C PRO A 37 -5.17 5.05 0.83
N GLY A 38 -5.03 4.02 1.66
CA GLY A 38 -6.11 3.17 2.15
C GLY A 38 -6.25 1.81 1.43
N GLU A 39 -5.60 1.62 0.28
CA GLU A 39 -5.62 0.36 -0.48
C GLU A 39 -4.40 -0.54 -0.20
N GLU A 40 -3.55 -0.17 0.76
CA GLU A 40 -2.28 -0.86 1.07
C GLU A 40 -2.51 -2.34 1.35
N ALA A 41 -3.54 -2.67 2.14
CA ALA A 41 -3.87 -4.05 2.47
C ALA A 41 -4.21 -4.90 1.24
N SER A 42 -4.91 -4.31 0.26
CA SER A 42 -5.23 -4.97 -1.01
C SER A 42 -3.96 -5.23 -1.83
N VAL A 43 -3.05 -4.25 -1.87
CA VAL A 43 -1.76 -4.40 -2.56
C VAL A 43 -0.91 -5.47 -1.88
N LEU A 44 -0.77 -5.45 -0.56
CA LEU A 44 -0.02 -6.46 0.20
C LEU A 44 -0.56 -7.87 -0.05
N ARG A 45 -1.89 -8.02 -0.08
CA ARG A 45 -2.52 -9.29 -0.41
C ARG A 45 -2.20 -9.74 -1.84
N TRP A 46 -2.28 -8.83 -2.81
CA TRP A 46 -1.89 -9.12 -4.18
C TRP A 46 -0.43 -9.55 -4.28
N LEU A 47 0.49 -8.86 -3.60
CA LEU A 47 1.93 -9.22 -3.59
C LEU A 47 2.11 -10.64 -3.02
N ALA A 48 1.42 -10.98 -1.93
CA ALA A 48 1.49 -12.29 -1.32
C ALA A 48 0.92 -13.40 -2.23
N ASP A 49 -0.19 -13.14 -2.91
CA ASP A 49 -0.82 -14.10 -3.82
C ASP A 49 0.04 -14.31 -5.08
N THR A 50 0.63 -13.24 -5.64
CA THR A 50 1.56 -13.34 -6.77
C THR A 50 2.85 -14.08 -6.40
N ALA A 51 3.41 -13.82 -5.22
CA ALA A 51 4.61 -14.51 -4.74
C ALA A 51 4.42 -16.02 -4.51
N ARG A 52 3.17 -16.46 -4.39
CA ARG A 52 2.82 -17.89 -4.26
C ARG A 52 2.70 -18.60 -5.61
N ASP A 53 2.61 -17.85 -6.71
CA ASP A 53 2.54 -18.42 -8.05
C ASP A 53 3.97 -18.67 -8.59
N PRO A 54 4.42 -19.94 -8.67
CA PRO A 54 5.75 -20.26 -9.15
C PRO A 54 5.93 -20.01 -10.66
N SER A 55 4.85 -19.71 -11.40
CA SER A 55 4.94 -19.34 -12.81
C SER A 55 5.31 -17.86 -13.02
N CYS A 56 5.22 -17.05 -11.97
CA CYS A 56 5.64 -15.65 -11.98
C CYS A 56 7.11 -15.54 -11.53
N ASP A 57 7.90 -14.67 -12.18
CA ASP A 57 9.28 -14.35 -11.74
C ASP A 57 9.31 -13.39 -10.53
N PHE A 58 8.25 -13.42 -9.72
CA PHE A 58 8.02 -12.58 -8.56
C PHE A 58 7.88 -13.50 -7.34
N ASP A 59 8.77 -13.36 -6.36
CA ASP A 59 8.86 -14.26 -5.22
C ASP A 59 8.54 -13.58 -3.87
N TRP A 60 8.57 -14.36 -2.79
CA TRP A 60 8.28 -13.87 -1.44
C TRP A 60 9.27 -12.81 -0.96
N PHE A 61 10.50 -12.80 -1.49
CA PHE A 61 11.49 -11.79 -1.17
C PHE A 61 11.14 -10.47 -1.85
N ASP A 62 10.76 -10.51 -3.12
CA ASP A 62 10.25 -9.35 -3.86
C ASP A 62 9.03 -8.73 -3.14
N ALA A 63 8.09 -9.56 -2.68
CA ALA A 63 6.93 -9.13 -1.90
C ALA A 63 7.35 -8.42 -0.60
N ALA A 64 8.32 -8.97 0.13
CA ALA A 64 8.83 -8.37 1.37
C ALA A 64 9.51 -7.02 1.11
N VAL A 65 10.32 -6.92 0.06
CA VAL A 65 10.98 -5.67 -0.36
C VAL A 65 9.96 -4.59 -0.69
N LEU A 66 8.95 -4.92 -1.51
CA LEU A 66 7.90 -3.97 -1.87
C LEU A 66 7.03 -3.57 -0.68
N SER A 67 6.75 -4.50 0.24
CA SER A 67 6.02 -4.21 1.48
C SER A 67 6.81 -3.24 2.38
N HIS A 68 8.13 -3.41 2.47
CA HIS A 68 8.99 -2.49 3.22
C HIS A 68 9.07 -1.10 2.56
N GLN A 69 9.16 -1.07 1.23
CA GLN A 69 9.14 0.18 0.47
C GLN A 69 7.83 0.95 0.67
N MET A 70 6.70 0.24 0.68
CA MET A 70 5.38 0.80 1.01
C MET A 70 5.39 1.45 2.40
N GLY A 71 5.82 0.70 3.43
CA GLY A 71 5.88 1.22 4.80
C GLY A 71 6.79 2.45 4.94
N SER A 72 7.92 2.45 4.23
CA SER A 72 8.87 3.57 4.22
C SER A 72 8.28 4.82 3.54
N GLN A 73 7.55 4.66 2.43
CA GLN A 73 6.84 5.76 1.76
C GLN A 73 5.77 6.37 2.67
N MET A 74 4.98 5.53 3.36
CA MET A 74 3.97 6.00 4.31
C MET A 74 4.59 6.79 5.47
N HIS A 75 5.70 6.28 6.02
CA HIS A 75 6.41 6.97 7.08
C HIS A 75 6.95 8.33 6.63
N GLN A 76 7.46 8.44 5.40
CA GLN A 76 7.91 9.71 4.85
C GLN A 76 6.75 10.68 4.61
N GLN A 77 5.63 10.22 4.04
CA GLN A 77 4.44 11.04 3.85
C GLN A 77 3.90 11.59 5.17
N LEU A 78 3.92 10.77 6.23
CA LEU A 78 3.52 11.21 7.57
C LEU A 78 4.43 12.33 8.10
N LYS A 79 5.75 12.23 7.90
CA LYS A 79 6.70 13.29 8.28
C LYS A 79 6.43 14.58 7.51
N ASP A 80 6.19 14.48 6.21
CA ASP A 80 5.95 15.65 5.36
C ASP A 80 4.63 16.37 5.73
N MET A 81 3.64 15.63 6.24
CA MET A 81 2.36 16.19 6.72
C MET A 81 2.43 16.77 8.13
N MET A 82 3.48 16.47 8.90
CA MET A 82 3.73 17.03 10.23
C MET A 82 5.05 17.82 10.24
N PRO A 83 5.15 18.94 9.50
CA PRO A 83 6.27 19.84 9.66
C PRO A 83 6.22 20.43 11.08
N GLY A 84 7.32 20.32 11.82
CA GLY A 84 7.48 20.93 13.14
C GLY A 84 7.43 22.44 13.12
#